data_AF-A0A9D6E1H2-F1
#
_entry.id   AF-A0A9D6E1H2-F1
#
_cell.length_a   1.000
_cell.length_b   1.000
_cell.length_c   1.000
_cell.angle_alpha   90.00
_cell.angle_beta   90.00
_cell.angle_gamma   90.00
#
_symmetry.space_group_name_H-M   'P 1'
#
loop_
_entity.id
_entity.type
_entity.pdbx_description
1 polymer ?
#
loop_
_entity_poly.entity_id
_entity_poly.type
_entity_poly.pdbx_seq_one_letter_code
_entity_poly.pdbx_strand_id
1 'polypeptide(L)'
;MAHRYLIVPQIGEVVLAKRRGSRNIRLSINAAGQVRVGMPPWTPYEAGVLFVKRHRYWIQKQLLAHSPRQLADGSRIGKLHRLTFINKPPANGLVETRLSSSKIMVKTTLEPMNPVVQKKEIQTCEKAL
;
A
#
# COMPACT_ATOMS: atom_id res chain seq x y z
N MET A 1 16.56 -3.17 -16.03
CA MET A 1 15.19 -2.87 -16.51
C MET A 1 15.02 -1.36 -16.46
N ALA A 2 14.39 -0.73 -17.45
CA ALA A 2 14.18 0.71 -17.44
C ALA A 2 12.84 1.03 -16.78
N HIS A 3 12.88 1.93 -15.79
CA HIS A 3 11.71 2.44 -15.07
C HIS A 3 11.60 3.94 -15.31
N ARG A 4 10.37 4.42 -15.53
CA ARG A 4 10.08 5.84 -15.64
C ARG A 4 8.88 6.17 -14.77
N TYR A 5 9.08 7.13 -13.88
CA TYR A 5 8.03 7.68 -13.01
C TYR A 5 7.42 8.89 -13.70
N LEU A 6 6.09 8.93 -13.76
CA LEU A 6 5.34 10.01 -14.39
C LEU A 6 4.13 10.33 -13.52
N ILE A 7 3.86 11.62 -13.38
CA ILE A 7 2.63 12.10 -12.74
C ILE A 7 1.59 12.30 -13.83
N VAL A 8 0.47 11.57 -13.74
CA VAL A 8 -0.64 11.68 -14.67
C VAL A 8 -1.79 12.42 -13.98
N PRO A 9 -2.36 13.47 -14.58
CA PRO A 9 -3.51 14.17 -14.02
C PRO A 9 -4.66 13.18 -13.70
N GLN A 10 -5.32 13.36 -12.56
CA GLN A 10 -6.47 12.54 -12.07
C GLN A 10 -6.15 11.10 -11.62
N ILE A 11 -4.91 10.63 -11.76
CA ILE A 11 -4.49 9.27 -11.37
C ILE A 11 -3.37 9.31 -10.32
N GLY A 12 -2.47 10.29 -10.42
CA GLY A 12 -1.31 10.41 -9.54
C GLY A 12 -0.04 9.81 -10.15
N GLU A 13 0.82 9.26 -9.30
CA GLU A 13 2.11 8.70 -9.71
C GLU A 13 1.93 7.33 -10.38
N VAL A 14 2.49 7.20 -11.59
CA VAL A 14 2.44 5.96 -12.39
C VAL A 14 3.85 5.53 -12.77
N VAL A 15 4.13 4.25 -12.55
CA VAL A 15 5.41 3.64 -12.90
C VAL A 15 5.30 2.92 -14.24
N LEU A 16 5.96 3.44 -15.27
CA LEU A 16 6.13 2.74 -16.54
C LEU A 16 7.40 1.88 -16.48
N ALA A 17 7.26 0.57 -16.66
CA ALA A 17 8.36 -0.38 -16.60
C ALA A 17 8.50 -1.16 -17.90
N LYS A 18 9.64 -1.00 -18.57
CA LYS A 18 9.98 -1.79 -19.76
C LYS A 18 10.58 -3.14 -19.37
N ARG A 19 10.01 -4.24 -19.88
CA ARG A 19 10.42 -5.62 -19.59
C ARG A 19 10.55 -6.44 -20.89
N ARG A 20 11.70 -7.12 -21.06
CA ARG A 20 11.99 -7.98 -22.22
C ARG A 20 10.99 -9.14 -22.40
N GLY A 21 10.45 -9.69 -21.31
CA GLY A 21 9.43 -10.75 -21.36
C GLY A 21 7.99 -10.26 -21.55
N SER A 22 7.75 -8.95 -21.58
CA SER A 22 6.40 -8.42 -21.79
C SER A 22 6.08 -8.42 -23.28
N ARG A 23 5.04 -9.15 -23.67
CA ARG A 23 4.51 -9.12 -25.04
C ARG A 23 3.44 -8.03 -25.23
N ASN A 24 2.72 -7.70 -24.15
CA ASN A 24 1.62 -6.74 -24.14
C ASN A 24 1.86 -5.62 -23.11
N ILE A 25 1.12 -4.52 -23.24
CA ILE A 25 1.02 -3.50 -22.20
C ILE A 25 0.06 -4.01 -21.12
N ARG A 26 0.49 -4.06 -19.87
CA ARG A 26 -0.30 -4.54 -18.73
C ARG A 26 -0.35 -3.48 -17.65
N LEU A 27 -1.56 -3.21 -17.15
CA LEU A 27 -1.80 -2.37 -15.99
C LEU A 27 -1.94 -3.24 -14.73
N SER A 28 -1.31 -2.81 -13.65
CA SER A 28 -1.35 -3.47 -12.34
C SER A 28 -1.45 -2.40 -11.26
N ILE A 29 -2.13 -2.71 -10.15
CA ILE A 29 -2.13 -1.87 -8.95
C ILE A 29 -1.64 -2.73 -7.80
N ASN A 30 -0.66 -2.24 -7.06
CA ASN A 30 -0.15 -2.91 -5.87
C ASN A 30 -1.10 -2.70 -4.68
N ALA A 31 -0.99 -3.54 -3.65
CA ALA A 31 -1.78 -3.38 -2.42
C ALA A 31 -1.58 -2.02 -1.71
N ALA A 32 -0.45 -1.36 -1.96
CA ALA A 32 -0.17 0.01 -1.50
C ALA A 32 -0.84 1.12 -2.35
N GLY A 33 -1.65 0.77 -3.36
CA GLY A 33 -2.27 1.72 -4.28
C GLY A 33 -1.35 2.24 -5.40
N GLN A 34 -0.12 1.74 -5.53
CA GLN A 34 0.78 2.18 -6.58
C GLN A 34 0.39 1.61 -7.95
N VAL A 35 0.19 2.48 -8.94
CA VAL A 35 -0.16 2.12 -10.31
C VAL A 35 1.10 1.80 -11.12
N ARG A 36 1.14 0.62 -11.73
CA ARG A 36 2.27 0.14 -12.54
C ARG A 36 1.80 -0.29 -13.93
N VAL A 37 2.56 0.10 -14.94
CA VAL A 37 2.37 -0.33 -16.32
C VAL A 37 3.60 -1.09 -16.78
N GLY A 38 3.44 -2.40 -17.01
CA GLY A 38 4.43 -3.22 -17.69
C GLY A 38 4.29 -3.07 -19.21
N MET A 39 5.39 -2.86 -19.91
CA MET A 39 5.39 -2.71 -21.37
C MET A 39 6.59 -3.42 -22.02
N PRO A 40 6.45 -3.87 -23.29
CA PRO A 40 7.57 -4.35 -24.08
C PRO A 40 8.67 -3.28 -24.26
N PRO A 41 9.93 -3.68 -24.52
CA PRO A 41 11.04 -2.73 -24.64
C PRO A 41 10.90 -1.80 -25.85
N TRP A 42 10.33 -2.30 -26.94
CA TRP A 42 10.08 -1.59 -28.18
C TRP A 42 8.91 -0.60 -28.10
N THR A 43 8.05 -0.71 -27.09
CA THR A 43 6.88 0.16 -26.96
C THR A 43 7.29 1.58 -26.52
N PRO A 44 6.81 2.64 -27.19
CA PRO A 44 7.05 4.01 -26.75
C PRO A 44 6.41 4.29 -25.38
N TYR A 45 7.02 5.18 -24.58
CA TYR A 45 6.44 5.57 -23.29
C TYR A 45 5.08 6.28 -23.47
N GLU A 46 4.91 7.01 -24.56
CA GLU A 46 3.64 7.68 -24.92
C GLU A 46 2.48 6.70 -25.03
N ALA A 47 2.71 5.53 -25.64
CA ALA A 47 1.69 4.48 -25.72
C ALA A 47 1.28 4.00 -24.32
N GLY A 48 2.22 3.95 -23.36
CA GLY A 48 1.92 3.69 -21.95
C GLY A 48 1.07 4.78 -21.30
N VAL A 49 1.40 6.05 -21.55
CA VAL A 49 0.61 7.19 -21.03
C VAL A 49 -0.81 7.17 -21.59
N LEU A 50 -0.96 6.93 -22.90
CA LEU A 50 -2.28 6.79 -23.54
C LEU A 50 -3.05 5.61 -22.96
N PHE A 51 -2.39 4.47 -22.72
CA PHE A 51 -3.01 3.29 -22.13
C PHE A 51 -3.56 3.58 -20.73
N VAL A 52 -2.80 4.29 -19.90
CA VAL A 52 -3.22 4.74 -18.56
C VAL A 52 -4.41 5.68 -18.64
N LYS A 53 -4.36 6.70 -19.51
CA LYS A 53 -5.45 7.65 -19.71
C LYS A 53 -6.74 6.94 -20.15
N ARG A 54 -6.65 5.99 -21.07
CA ARG A 54 -7.78 5.19 -21.55
C ARG A 54 -8.44 4.37 -20.43
N HIS A 55 -7.65 3.87 -19.48
CA HIS A 55 -8.13 3.05 -18.37
C HIS A 55 -8.34 3.81 -17.06
N ARG A 56 -8.43 5.15 -17.11
CA ARG A 56 -8.54 6.01 -15.91
C ARG A 56 -9.65 5.57 -14.95
N TYR A 57 -10.83 5.21 -15.47
CA TYR A 57 -11.99 4.84 -14.66
C TYR A 57 -11.77 3.53 -13.92
N TRP A 58 -11.14 2.56 -14.59
CA TRP A 58 -10.77 1.30 -13.96
C TRP A 58 -9.73 1.54 -12.86
N ILE A 59 -8.75 2.40 -13.11
CA ILE A 59 -7.71 2.75 -12.12
C ILE A 59 -8.35 3.38 -10.89
N GLN A 60 -9.21 4.39 -11.07
CA GLN A 60 -9.89 5.06 -9.96
C GLN A 60 -10.73 4.08 -9.14
N LYS A 61 -11.52 3.20 -9.79
CA LYS A 61 -12.29 2.16 -9.11
C LYS A 61 -11.39 1.24 -8.28
N GLN A 62 -10.24 0.85 -8.83
CA GLN A 62 -9.33 -0.04 -8.12
C GLN A 62 -8.53 0.66 -7.02
N LEU A 63 -8.19 1.92 -7.17
CA LEU A 63 -7.57 2.71 -6.09
C LEU A 63 -8.51 2.85 -4.89
N LEU A 64 -9.82 3.03 -5.13
CA LEU A 64 -10.82 3.02 -4.06
C LEU A 64 -10.90 1.63 -3.38
N ALA A 65 -10.87 0.55 -4.16
CA ALA A 65 -10.93 -0.81 -3.62
C ALA A 65 -9.67 -1.23 -2.84
N HIS A 66 -8.50 -0.75 -3.27
CA HIS A 66 -7.19 -1.05 -2.68
C HIS A 66 -6.66 0.06 -1.78
N SER A 67 -7.51 1.01 -1.37
CA SER A 67 -7.14 1.96 -0.33
C SER A 67 -6.79 1.17 0.94
N PRO A 68 -5.64 1.44 1.58
CA PRO A 68 -5.21 0.66 2.75
C PRO A 68 -6.34 0.70 3.78
N ARG A 69 -6.91 -0.48 4.07
CA ARG A 69 -7.94 -0.60 5.11
C ARG A 69 -7.34 -0.09 6.40
N GLN A 70 -7.93 0.96 6.93
CA GLN A 70 -7.59 1.48 8.24
C GLN A 70 -7.97 0.39 9.26
N LEU A 71 -6.98 -0.07 9.99
CA LEU A 71 -7.17 -1.05 11.05
C LEU A 71 -7.76 -0.32 12.25
N ALA A 72 -8.94 -0.76 12.68
CA ALA A 72 -9.62 -0.21 13.84
C ALA A 72 -9.19 -0.96 15.10
N ASP A 73 -9.36 -0.32 16.26
CA ASP A 73 -9.20 -1.01 17.54
C ASP A 73 -10.11 -2.25 17.62
N GLY A 74 -9.57 -3.36 18.13
CA GLY A 74 -10.27 -4.65 18.18
C GLY A 74 -10.28 -5.45 16.87
N SER A 75 -9.64 -4.96 15.80
CA SER A 75 -9.55 -5.69 14.52
C SER A 75 -8.93 -7.08 14.71
N ARG A 76 -9.55 -8.09 14.09
CA ARG A 76 -9.01 -9.45 14.06
C ARG A 76 -7.95 -9.54 12.97
N ILE A 77 -6.75 -9.96 13.35
CA ILE A 77 -5.60 -10.19 12.46
C ILE A 77 -5.35 -11.70 12.40
N GLY A 78 -5.56 -12.31 11.22
CA GLY A 78 -5.52 -13.76 11.08
C GLY A 78 -6.61 -14.47 11.90
N LYS A 79 -6.32 -15.69 12.39
CA LYS A 79 -7.27 -16.50 13.17
C LYS A 79 -7.24 -16.20 14.67
N LEU A 80 -6.06 -15.92 15.21
CA LEU A 80 -5.81 -15.87 16.66
C LEU A 80 -5.65 -14.45 17.20
N HIS A 81 -5.05 -13.54 16.44
CA HIS A 81 -4.63 -12.25 16.97
C HIS A 81 -5.75 -11.21 16.92
N ARG A 82 -5.84 -10.40 17.98
CA ARG A 82 -6.65 -9.18 18.01
C ARG A 82 -5.76 -7.97 18.24
N LEU A 83 -6.01 -6.92 17.48
CA LEU A 83 -5.36 -5.63 17.62
C LEU A 83 -5.97 -4.85 18.78
N THR A 84 -5.12 -4.24 19.61
CA THR A 84 -5.52 -3.36 20.72
C THR A 84 -4.62 -2.13 20.75
N PHE A 85 -5.22 -0.95 20.64
CA PHE A 85 -4.54 0.32 20.83
C PHE A 85 -4.60 0.75 22.29
N ILE A 86 -3.45 1.05 22.88
CA ILE A 86 -3.34 1.54 24.25
C ILE A 86 -2.77 2.94 24.19
N ASN A 87 -3.58 3.94 24.55
CA ASN A 87 -3.12 5.32 24.65
C ASN A 87 -2.33 5.52 25.96
N LYS A 88 -1.08 5.08 25.97
CA LYS A 88 -0.13 5.26 27.08
C LYS A 88 1.22 5.67 26.52
N PRO A 89 1.95 6.58 27.21
CA PRO A 89 3.30 6.94 26.81
C PRO A 89 4.18 5.69 26.84
N PRO A 90 4.76 5.28 25.70
CA PRO A 90 5.67 4.14 25.67
C PRO A 90 6.99 4.50 26.34
N ALA A 91 7.66 3.51 26.93
CA ALA A 91 8.91 3.74 27.67
C ALA A 91 10.05 4.21 26.75
N ASN A 92 10.03 3.79 25.47
CA ASN A 92 11.02 4.13 24.46
C ASN A 92 10.33 4.65 23.17
N GLY A 93 10.24 5.97 23.02
CA GLY A 93 9.87 6.64 21.76
C GLY A 93 8.40 7.07 21.63
N LEU A 94 7.89 7.11 20.39
CA LEU A 94 6.52 7.59 20.06
C LEU A 94 5.49 6.46 19.92
N VAL A 95 5.95 5.25 19.62
CA VAL A 95 5.10 4.08 19.33
C VAL A 95 5.87 2.81 19.70
N GLU A 96 5.29 1.99 20.57
CA GLU A 96 5.80 0.68 20.99
C GLU A 96 4.79 -0.40 20.61
N THR A 97 5.26 -1.45 19.95
CA THR A 97 4.42 -2.56 19.49
C THR A 97 4.83 -3.83 20.21
N ARG A 98 3.86 -4.54 20.79
CA ARG A 98 4.08 -5.82 21.47
C ARG A 98 3.20 -6.89 20.84
N LEU A 99 3.85 -7.89 20.27
CA LEU A 99 3.20 -9.11 19.79
C LEU A 99 3.17 -10.14 20.93
N SER A 100 1.99 -10.64 21.25
CA SER A 100 1.75 -11.77 22.14
C SER A 100 1.09 -12.90 21.36
N SER A 101 0.97 -14.08 21.95
CA SER A 101 0.43 -15.28 21.29
C SER A 101 -1.03 -15.15 20.79
N SER A 102 -1.79 -14.19 21.32
CA SER A 102 -3.20 -13.96 20.95
C SER A 102 -3.58 -12.49 20.77
N LYS A 103 -2.67 -11.56 21.03
CA LYS A 103 -2.95 -10.12 21.03
C LYS A 103 -1.78 -9.34 20.44
N ILE A 104 -2.12 -8.32 19.66
CA ILE A 104 -1.20 -7.30 19.17
C ILE A 104 -1.52 -6.02 19.93
N MET A 105 -0.57 -5.52 20.70
CA MET A 105 -0.73 -4.29 21.45
C MET A 105 0.11 -3.20 20.81
N VAL A 106 -0.53 -2.09 20.43
CA VAL A 106 0.15 -0.88 19.98
C VAL A 106 -0.02 0.17 21.05
N LYS A 107 1.06 0.47 21.77
CA LYS A 107 1.11 1.58 22.73
C LYS A 107 1.59 2.83 22.02
N THR A 108 0.80 3.89 22.08
CA THR A 108 1.19 5.17 21.49
C THR A 108 0.59 6.32 22.27
N THR A 109 1.27 7.47 22.24
CA THR A 109 0.73 8.76 22.71
C THR A 109 0.08 9.54 21.55
N LEU A 110 0.26 9.07 20.32
CA LEU A 110 -0.26 9.69 19.10
C LEU A 110 -1.62 9.08 18.75
N GLU A 111 -2.41 9.81 17.98
CA GLU A 111 -3.65 9.27 17.45
C GLU A 111 -3.40 7.99 16.63
N PRO A 112 -4.26 6.96 16.73
CA PRO A 112 -4.14 5.73 15.95
C PRO A 112 -4.06 5.96 14.43
N MET A 113 -4.62 7.07 13.94
CA MET A 113 -4.60 7.47 12.53
C MET A 113 -3.29 8.13 12.08
N ASN A 114 -2.33 8.35 12.97
CA ASN A 114 -1.05 8.93 12.59
C ASN A 114 -0.29 7.96 11.65
N PRO A 115 0.26 8.43 10.51
CA PRO A 115 0.96 7.57 9.55
C PRO A 115 2.14 6.81 10.15
N VAL A 116 2.78 7.35 11.19
CA VAL A 116 3.88 6.68 11.90
C VAL A 116 3.38 5.47 12.70
N VAL A 117 2.20 5.59 13.32
CA VAL A 117 1.55 4.50 14.07
C VAL A 117 1.11 3.41 13.10
N GLN A 118 0.38 3.78 12.03
CA GLN A 118 -0.12 2.83 11.03
C GLN A 118 1.01 2.03 10.37
N LYS A 119 2.13 2.68 10.03
CA LYS A 119 3.26 1.96 9.40
C LYS A 119 3.83 0.88 10.33
N LYS A 120 4.01 1.18 11.62
CA LYS A 120 4.51 0.21 12.60
C LYS A 120 3.48 -0.87 12.93
N GLU A 121 2.22 -0.50 13.00
CA GLU A 121 1.10 -1.40 13.19
C GLU A 121 1.03 -2.46 12.08
N ILE A 122 1.02 -2.02 10.81
CA ILE A 122 0.99 -2.92 9.65
C ILE A 122 2.16 -3.90 9.71
N GLN A 123 3.38 -3.42 9.96
CA GLN A 123 4.56 -4.28 10.10
C GLN A 123 4.42 -5.33 11.22
N THR A 124 3.74 -4.99 12.31
CA THR A 124 3.51 -5.92 13.43
C THR A 124 2.40 -6.92 13.10
N CYS A 125 1.36 -6.48 12.40
CA CYS A 125 0.29 -7.35 11.92
C CYS A 125 0.80 -8.36 10.89
N GLU A 126 1.67 -7.94 9.97
CA GLU A 126 2.32 -8.82 9.00
C GLU A 126 3.17 -9.90 9.68
N LYS A 127 3.83 -9.59 10.81
CA LYS A 127 4.58 -10.58 11.60
C LYS A 127 3.69 -11.58 12.36
N ALA A 128 2.41 -11.28 12.51
CA ALA A 128 1.46 -12.08 13.28
C ALA A 128 0.62 -13.04 12.40
N LEU A 129 0.76 -12.94 11.07
CA LEU A 129 0.18 -13.85 10.07
C LEU A 129 1.11 -15.04 9.83
#